data_AF-A0A2M8EKZ6-F1
#
_entry.id   AF-A0A2M8EKZ6-F1
#
_cell.length_a   1.000
_cell.length_b   1.000
_cell.length_c   1.000
_cell.angle_alpha   90.00
_cell.angle_beta   90.00
_cell.angle_gamma   90.00
#
_symmetry.space_group_name_H-M   'P 1'
#
loop_
_entity.id
_entity.type
_entity.pdbx_description
1 polymer ?
#
loop_
_entity_poly.entity_id
_entity_poly.type
_entity_poly.pdbx_seq_one_letter_code
_entity_poly.pdbx_strand_id
1 'polypeptide(L)'
;MKKLFTKNYNLTAPGGDNYELKEARTSLLCVEKGWHLIKVTASAKNAKQKNSTDDDDLRMVLNGYELGKYEIPQGQEHYKGFDNAASWNGATLKGNSKTVYLFFYTTQVGDNQLQFFADRNPHLDSLEFHQFSTNEISKLTDLKPSNTDDVDKNGIPWISFIFIGPAPREMEIIASGRSGKQKNKTDGDNLKVLVNGRITQNEEAPTSDKYKNFYFSGDQLNGNTKELTITEKDLVTLENSIELWYDQNPTIHQIEIKFSENYTNLSKFSDGSMQKDFVYLTLHSFIHFMRFINRNYTADFMQNAISQNPKNLVFGEKSRLTKLIRKDTEYQKVIHLIESEINTGQLSGEIFTGGTPEDTIIFNSGDLYSAIHGIKKITYTATKTSGSRYKVDINLYDIYDFDPNNIDYSVNPATELVILADQGESLGVVKNFEILIKIHETI
;
A
#
# COMPACT_ATOMS: atom_id res chain seq x y z
N MET A 1 25.99 -5.84 3.62
CA MET A 1 25.38 -6.41 2.42
C MET A 1 25.85 -7.84 2.24
N LYS A 2 24.92 -8.80 2.32
CA LYS A 2 25.18 -10.23 2.11
C LYS A 2 24.70 -10.61 0.70
N LYS A 3 25.63 -10.98 -0.19
CA LYS A 3 25.27 -11.56 -1.48
C LYS A 3 24.63 -12.94 -1.26
N LEU A 4 23.41 -13.12 -1.74
CA LEU A 4 22.68 -14.39 -1.66
C LEU A 4 23.02 -15.27 -2.85
N PHE A 5 22.95 -14.73 -4.07
CA PHE A 5 23.43 -15.44 -5.27
C PHE A 5 23.75 -14.50 -6.44
N THR A 6 24.36 -15.07 -7.48
CA THR A 6 24.55 -14.43 -8.79
C THR A 6 24.24 -15.44 -9.89
N LYS A 7 23.52 -15.01 -10.92
CA LYS A 7 23.26 -15.76 -12.14
C LYS A 7 23.77 -14.95 -13.33
N ASN A 8 24.65 -15.55 -14.12
CA ASN A 8 25.08 -15.00 -15.40
C ASN A 8 24.23 -15.69 -16.47
N TYR A 9 23.31 -14.94 -17.06
CA TYR A 9 22.40 -15.46 -18.08
C TYR A 9 23.07 -15.51 -19.44
N ASN A 10 23.71 -14.41 -19.85
CA ASN A 10 24.18 -14.21 -21.23
C ASN A 10 23.11 -14.65 -22.26
N LEU A 11 21.85 -14.30 -21.99
CA LEU A 11 20.69 -14.83 -22.69
C LEU A 11 20.12 -13.76 -23.61
N THR A 12 20.01 -14.09 -24.89
CA THR A 12 19.24 -13.29 -25.85
C THR A 12 17.85 -13.89 -26.00
N ALA A 13 16.81 -13.07 -25.87
CA ALA A 13 15.43 -13.53 -26.03
C ALA A 13 15.22 -14.13 -27.44
N PRO A 14 14.36 -15.15 -27.58
CA PRO A 14 14.19 -15.85 -28.85
C PRO A 14 13.44 -15.04 -29.93
N GLY A 15 12.93 -13.84 -29.61
CA GLY A 15 12.05 -13.07 -30.50
C GLY A 15 10.58 -13.21 -30.10
N GLY A 16 9.74 -12.28 -30.56
CA GLY A 16 8.30 -12.26 -30.28
C GLY A 16 7.86 -10.88 -29.79
N ASP A 17 6.56 -10.74 -29.52
CA ASP A 17 5.98 -9.53 -28.92
C ASP A 17 5.58 -9.87 -27.48
N ASN A 18 6.16 -9.15 -26.51
CA ASN A 18 5.93 -9.31 -25.07
C ASN A 18 6.04 -10.78 -24.57
N TYR A 19 7.05 -11.49 -25.04
CA TYR A 19 7.33 -12.89 -24.71
C TYR A 19 7.94 -13.02 -23.30
N GLU A 20 7.40 -13.90 -22.47
CA GLU A 20 8.01 -14.22 -21.16
C GLU A 20 9.26 -15.10 -21.34
N LEU A 21 10.43 -14.63 -20.88
CA LEU A 21 11.67 -15.42 -20.83
C LEU A 21 11.61 -16.41 -19.67
N LYS A 22 10.96 -17.56 -19.90
CA LYS A 22 10.78 -18.61 -18.88
C LYS A 22 12.10 -19.12 -18.32
N GLU A 23 13.16 -19.13 -19.11
CA GLU A 23 14.51 -19.56 -18.70
C GLU A 23 15.15 -18.60 -17.70
N ALA A 24 14.74 -17.33 -17.70
CA ALA A 24 15.23 -16.29 -16.80
C ALA A 24 14.38 -16.12 -15.53
N ARG A 25 13.23 -16.80 -15.44
CA ARG A 25 12.36 -16.78 -14.26
C ARG A 25 13.14 -17.22 -13.03
N THR A 26 13.07 -16.43 -11.95
CA THR A 26 13.87 -16.66 -10.74
C THR A 26 13.05 -16.51 -9.48
N SER A 27 13.05 -17.57 -8.67
CA SER A 27 12.61 -17.53 -7.27
C SER A 27 13.66 -16.83 -6.40
N LEU A 28 13.20 -15.93 -5.54
CA LEU A 28 13.95 -15.07 -4.64
C LEU A 28 13.41 -15.29 -3.23
N LEU A 29 13.98 -16.27 -2.54
CA LEU A 29 13.59 -16.60 -1.18
C LEU A 29 14.12 -15.54 -0.20
N CYS A 30 13.20 -14.79 0.39
CA CYS A 30 13.49 -13.85 1.47
C CYS A 30 13.22 -14.55 2.80
N VAL A 31 14.27 -14.92 3.53
CA VAL A 31 14.17 -15.66 4.80
C VAL A 31 14.08 -14.76 6.04
N GLU A 32 14.29 -13.46 5.87
CA GLU A 32 14.27 -12.47 6.95
C GLU A 32 13.55 -11.19 6.47
N LYS A 33 13.01 -10.44 7.43
CA LYS A 33 12.46 -9.09 7.20
C LYS A 33 13.61 -8.11 6.94
N GLY A 34 13.47 -7.26 5.93
CA GLY A 34 14.44 -6.19 5.67
C GLY A 34 14.57 -5.82 4.21
N TRP A 35 15.56 -4.97 3.93
CA TRP A 35 15.88 -4.55 2.57
C TRP A 35 16.59 -5.66 1.79
N HIS A 36 16.17 -5.82 0.54
CA HIS A 36 16.78 -6.70 -0.42
C HIS A 36 17.09 -5.92 -1.70
N LEU A 37 18.14 -6.31 -2.42
CA LEU A 37 18.52 -5.75 -3.72
C LEU A 37 18.54 -6.85 -4.76
N ILE A 38 17.84 -6.61 -5.85
CA ILE A 38 18.03 -7.32 -7.11
C ILE A 38 18.77 -6.36 -8.05
N LYS A 39 19.98 -6.74 -8.45
CA LYS A 39 20.75 -6.01 -9.46
C LYS A 39 20.63 -6.77 -10.77
N VAL A 40 20.09 -6.13 -11.80
CA VAL A 40 19.95 -6.72 -13.14
C VAL A 40 20.69 -5.88 -14.16
N THR A 41 21.50 -6.51 -14.99
CA THR A 41 22.15 -5.86 -16.13
C THR A 41 21.60 -6.47 -17.42
N ALA A 42 21.19 -5.63 -18.36
CA ALA A 42 20.73 -6.05 -19.67
C ALA A 42 21.00 -4.96 -20.72
N SER A 43 20.82 -5.28 -21.98
CA SER A 43 20.96 -4.37 -23.12
C SER A 43 19.91 -4.63 -24.18
N ALA A 44 19.56 -3.59 -24.93
CA ALA A 44 18.55 -3.66 -25.97
C ALA A 44 18.95 -2.78 -27.16
N LYS A 45 18.82 -3.28 -28.39
CA LYS A 45 19.25 -2.58 -29.61
C LYS A 45 18.09 -1.79 -30.21
N ASN A 46 18.40 -0.64 -30.81
CA ASN A 46 17.39 0.12 -31.53
C ASN A 46 17.08 -0.48 -32.92
N ALA A 47 15.99 -0.01 -33.51
CA ALA A 47 15.55 -0.37 -34.85
C ALA A 47 16.67 -0.26 -35.92
N LYS A 48 17.47 0.82 -35.86
CA LYS A 48 18.59 1.07 -36.80
C LYS A 48 19.67 -0.02 -36.72
N GLN A 49 20.10 -0.40 -35.52
CA GLN A 49 21.13 -1.44 -35.32
C GLN A 49 20.65 -2.82 -35.74
N LYS A 50 19.33 -3.03 -35.73
CA LYS A 50 18.69 -4.27 -36.14
C LYS A 50 18.31 -4.31 -37.62
N ASN A 51 18.47 -3.21 -38.36
CA ASN A 51 17.88 -3.04 -39.70
C ASN A 51 16.37 -3.40 -39.72
N SER A 52 15.65 -2.95 -38.69
CA SER A 52 14.24 -3.23 -38.44
C SER A 52 13.45 -1.92 -38.34
N THR A 53 12.12 -1.98 -38.39
CA THR A 53 11.24 -0.86 -38.01
C THR A 53 10.97 -0.80 -36.50
N ASP A 54 11.44 -1.81 -35.78
CA ASP A 54 11.09 -2.12 -34.39
C ASP A 54 12.35 -2.44 -33.60
N ASP A 55 12.45 -1.91 -32.38
CA ASP A 55 13.57 -2.06 -31.46
C ASP A 55 13.47 -3.35 -30.63
N ASP A 56 14.50 -3.65 -29.83
CA ASP A 56 14.42 -4.67 -28.78
C ASP A 56 13.99 -4.00 -27.48
N ASP A 57 13.15 -4.66 -26.68
CA ASP A 57 12.80 -4.15 -25.36
C ASP A 57 12.76 -5.26 -24.32
N LEU A 58 13.18 -4.97 -23.09
CA LEU A 58 13.06 -5.88 -21.96
C LEU A 58 12.41 -5.15 -20.78
N ARG A 59 11.51 -5.82 -20.07
CA ARG A 59 10.97 -5.37 -18.79
C ARG A 59 11.00 -6.49 -17.78
N MET A 60 11.03 -6.14 -16.51
CA MET A 60 10.95 -7.11 -15.42
C MET A 60 9.70 -6.90 -14.57
N VAL A 61 9.23 -7.99 -13.98
CA VAL A 61 8.01 -8.06 -13.17
C VAL A 61 8.36 -8.83 -11.90
N LEU A 62 7.99 -8.31 -10.73
CA LEU A 62 8.21 -8.96 -9.45
C LEU A 62 6.86 -9.37 -8.84
N ASN A 63 6.64 -10.66 -8.60
CA ASN A 63 5.37 -11.19 -8.06
C ASN A 63 4.12 -10.77 -8.87
N GLY A 64 4.25 -10.68 -10.20
CA GLY A 64 3.18 -10.19 -11.07
C GLY A 64 2.97 -8.66 -11.04
N TYR A 65 3.72 -7.92 -10.22
CA TYR A 65 3.70 -6.45 -10.19
C TYR A 65 4.63 -5.87 -11.26
N GLU A 66 4.07 -5.07 -12.17
CA GLU A 66 4.82 -4.30 -13.16
C GLU A 66 5.47 -3.07 -12.53
N LEU A 67 6.79 -2.95 -12.68
CA LEU A 67 7.58 -1.82 -12.17
C LEU A 67 7.48 -0.61 -13.10
N GLY A 68 7.75 0.57 -12.57
CA GLY A 68 7.79 1.86 -13.24
C GLY A 68 6.42 2.50 -13.46
N LYS A 69 5.35 1.93 -12.91
CA LYS A 69 3.96 2.31 -13.26
C LYS A 69 3.49 3.67 -12.75
N TYR A 70 4.20 4.25 -11.77
CA TYR A 70 3.88 5.56 -11.18
C TYR A 70 4.81 6.66 -11.69
N GLU A 71 5.72 6.35 -12.62
CA GLU A 71 6.50 7.38 -13.29
C GLU A 71 5.59 8.25 -14.14
N ILE A 72 5.86 9.56 -14.14
CA ILE A 72 5.22 10.45 -15.10
C ILE A 72 6.09 10.44 -16.36
N PRO A 73 5.65 9.80 -17.45
CA PRO A 73 6.43 9.74 -18.68
C PRO A 73 6.69 11.13 -19.25
N GLN A 74 7.86 11.30 -19.86
CA GLN A 74 8.21 12.44 -20.70
C GLN A 74 7.98 12.06 -22.18
N GLY A 75 6.74 11.89 -22.64
CA GLY A 75 6.46 11.51 -24.03
C GLY A 75 5.03 11.04 -24.32
N GLN A 76 4.73 10.73 -25.60
CA GLN A 76 3.47 10.11 -26.02
C GLN A 76 3.54 8.58 -25.88
N GLU A 77 2.69 8.05 -25.01
CA GLU A 77 2.26 6.65 -24.85
C GLU A 77 3.32 5.58 -24.57
N HIS A 78 3.27 5.02 -23.35
CA HIS A 78 3.96 3.79 -22.96
C HIS A 78 3.44 2.60 -23.77
N TYR A 79 4.23 2.10 -24.71
CA TYR A 79 3.96 0.77 -25.26
C TYR A 79 4.29 -0.29 -24.19
N LYS A 80 3.25 -0.93 -23.64
CA LYS A 80 3.33 -2.18 -22.86
C LYS A 80 4.36 -2.19 -21.71
N GLY A 81 4.63 -1.05 -21.06
CA GLY A 81 5.52 -0.98 -19.89
C GLY A 81 7.01 -1.18 -20.20
N PHE A 82 7.45 -0.90 -21.43
CA PHE A 82 8.86 -0.96 -21.83
C PHE A 82 9.60 0.38 -21.76
N ASP A 83 8.93 1.48 -21.44
CA ASP A 83 9.54 2.81 -21.35
C ASP A 83 9.43 3.37 -19.92
N ASN A 84 10.20 2.79 -18.99
CA ASN A 84 10.27 3.22 -17.59
C ASN A 84 11.65 2.93 -16.98
N ALA A 85 11.93 3.41 -15.77
CA ALA A 85 13.24 3.23 -15.16
C ALA A 85 13.59 1.74 -14.90
N ALA A 86 12.61 0.85 -14.80
CA ALA A 86 12.81 -0.58 -14.57
C ALA A 86 12.90 -1.44 -15.85
N SER A 87 12.88 -0.81 -17.03
CA SER A 87 12.98 -1.47 -18.33
C SER A 87 14.28 -1.13 -19.08
N TRP A 88 14.52 -1.90 -20.14
CA TRP A 88 15.58 -1.70 -21.11
C TRP A 88 14.95 -1.47 -22.48
N ASN A 89 14.77 -0.20 -22.83
CA ASN A 89 14.17 0.19 -24.10
C ASN A 89 15.24 0.32 -25.18
N GLY A 90 15.04 -0.30 -26.34
CA GLY A 90 16.04 -0.33 -27.41
C GLY A 90 16.24 1.03 -28.07
N ALA A 91 15.18 1.81 -28.27
CA ALA A 91 15.23 3.15 -28.85
C ALA A 91 16.08 4.11 -28.01
N THR A 92 16.00 4.02 -26.68
CA THR A 92 16.79 4.88 -25.77
C THR A 92 18.17 4.31 -25.46
N LEU A 93 18.31 2.99 -25.26
CA LEU A 93 19.60 2.36 -24.96
C LEU A 93 20.52 2.28 -26.16
N LYS A 94 19.97 2.15 -27.37
CA LYS A 94 20.75 2.08 -28.62
C LYS A 94 21.85 1.01 -28.54
N GLY A 95 21.56 -0.15 -27.96
CA GLY A 95 22.50 -1.26 -27.80
C GLY A 95 23.45 -1.15 -26.62
N ASN A 96 23.41 -0.06 -25.84
CA ASN A 96 24.16 0.04 -24.58
C ASN A 96 23.50 -0.79 -23.48
N SER A 97 24.29 -1.08 -22.44
CA SER A 97 23.81 -1.77 -21.25
C SER A 97 23.32 -0.79 -20.19
N LYS A 98 22.27 -1.18 -19.49
CA LYS A 98 21.74 -0.49 -18.31
C LYS A 98 21.69 -1.45 -17.14
N THR A 99 21.96 -0.94 -15.95
CA THR A 99 21.85 -1.71 -14.71
C THR A 99 20.71 -1.16 -13.86
N VAL A 100 19.75 -2.02 -13.53
CA VAL A 100 18.68 -1.68 -12.59
C VAL A 100 18.98 -2.27 -11.22
N TYR A 101 19.00 -1.41 -10.21
CA TYR A 101 19.09 -1.75 -8.79
C TYR A 101 17.69 -1.66 -8.18
N LEU A 102 17.02 -2.80 -8.08
CA LEU A 102 15.70 -2.90 -7.47
C LEU A 102 15.84 -3.22 -5.98
N PHE A 103 15.59 -2.21 -5.15
CA PHE A 103 15.43 -2.33 -3.71
C PHE A 103 13.98 -2.59 -3.35
N PHE A 104 13.72 -3.62 -2.56
CA PHE A 104 12.40 -3.87 -2.00
C PHE A 104 12.52 -4.28 -0.53
N TYR A 105 11.56 -3.83 0.27
CA TYR A 105 11.52 -4.14 1.69
C TYR A 105 10.53 -5.27 1.96
N THR A 106 11.03 -6.42 2.41
CA THR A 106 10.18 -7.57 2.75
C THR A 106 9.67 -7.45 4.18
N THR A 107 8.36 -7.53 4.36
CA THR A 107 7.72 -7.53 5.69
C THR A 107 7.49 -8.94 6.24
N GLN A 108 7.52 -9.96 5.38
CA GLN A 108 7.31 -11.36 5.71
C GLN A 108 8.29 -12.25 4.94
N VAL A 109 8.51 -13.46 5.47
CA VAL A 109 9.24 -14.53 4.77
C VAL A 109 8.40 -15.03 3.61
N GLY A 110 9.00 -15.15 2.43
CA GLY A 110 8.27 -15.61 1.25
C GLY A 110 9.19 -15.84 0.06
N ASP A 111 8.72 -16.68 -0.86
CA ASP A 111 9.32 -16.80 -2.18
C ASP A 111 8.77 -15.68 -3.07
N ASN A 112 9.66 -14.88 -3.63
CA ASN A 112 9.32 -13.84 -4.58
C ASN A 112 9.74 -14.26 -5.98
N GLN A 113 8.87 -14.10 -6.95
CA GLN A 113 9.11 -14.51 -8.33
C GLN A 113 9.48 -13.30 -9.19
N LEU A 114 10.72 -13.26 -9.68
CA LEU A 114 11.14 -12.33 -10.70
C LEU A 114 10.96 -12.94 -12.10
N GLN A 115 10.32 -12.19 -12.98
CA GLN A 115 10.03 -12.57 -14.36
C GLN A 115 10.52 -11.48 -15.32
N PHE A 116 10.84 -11.90 -16.54
CA PHE A 116 11.27 -11.01 -17.61
C PHE A 116 10.38 -11.19 -18.82
N PHE A 117 9.98 -10.09 -19.42
CA PHE A 117 9.21 -10.05 -20.65
C PHE A 117 9.99 -9.27 -21.68
N ALA A 118 10.14 -9.82 -22.88
CA ALA A 118 10.85 -9.19 -23.98
C ALA A 118 9.94 -8.89 -25.15
N ASP A 119 10.18 -7.76 -25.79
CA ASP A 119 9.84 -7.53 -27.18
C ASP A 119 11.09 -7.74 -28.04
N ARG A 120 10.98 -8.59 -29.06
CA ARG A 120 12.08 -9.02 -29.94
C ARG A 120 13.22 -9.73 -29.20
N ASN A 121 14.46 -9.26 -29.35
CA ASN A 121 15.68 -10.01 -29.02
C ASN A 121 16.62 -9.23 -28.06
N PRO A 122 16.13 -8.61 -26.96
CA PRO A 122 17.01 -8.01 -25.97
C PRO A 122 17.94 -9.04 -25.34
N HIS A 123 19.02 -8.57 -24.73
CA HIS A 123 20.03 -9.40 -24.08
C HIS A 123 20.05 -9.18 -22.57
N LEU A 124 19.72 -10.23 -21.81
CA LEU A 124 19.85 -10.28 -20.37
C LEU A 124 21.24 -10.83 -20.00
N ASP A 125 22.08 -9.99 -19.40
CA ASP A 125 23.46 -10.34 -19.05
C ASP A 125 23.52 -11.06 -17.70
N SER A 126 23.11 -10.38 -16.63
CA SER A 126 23.34 -10.86 -15.26
C SER A 126 22.25 -10.44 -14.28
N LEU A 127 22.10 -11.26 -13.24
CA LEU A 127 21.26 -10.99 -12.09
C LEU A 127 22.03 -11.31 -10.80
N GLU A 128 22.02 -10.37 -9.86
CA GLU A 128 22.54 -10.59 -8.51
C GLU A 128 21.44 -10.31 -7.48
N PHE A 129 21.42 -11.10 -6.41
CA PHE A 129 20.49 -10.92 -5.31
C PHE A 129 21.25 -10.77 -4.00
N HIS A 130 20.91 -9.73 -3.24
CA HIS A 130 21.58 -9.35 -2.00
C HIS A 130 20.58 -9.03 -0.90
N GLN A 131 21.02 -9.21 0.33
CA GLN A 131 20.30 -8.86 1.55
C GLN A 131 21.04 -7.76 2.32
N PHE A 132 20.30 -6.85 2.93
CA PHE A 132 20.81 -5.77 3.78
C PHE A 132 20.25 -5.90 5.19
N SER A 133 21.05 -5.48 6.17
CA SER A 133 20.49 -5.08 7.45
C SER A 133 19.89 -3.67 7.34
N THR A 134 18.93 -3.35 8.21
CA THR A 134 18.15 -2.13 8.08
C THR A 134 18.91 -0.84 8.42
N ASN A 135 20.07 -0.97 9.07
CA ASN A 135 20.99 0.12 9.39
C ASN A 135 22.15 0.24 8.40
N GLU A 136 22.21 -0.61 7.36
CA GLU A 136 23.29 -0.53 6.37
C GLU A 136 23.13 0.68 5.46
N ILE A 137 24.26 1.25 5.07
CA ILE A 137 24.38 2.24 4.00
C ILE A 137 24.84 1.48 2.76
N SER A 138 24.13 1.61 1.65
CA SER A 138 24.58 1.07 0.37
C SER A 138 25.44 2.10 -0.34
N LYS A 139 26.66 1.71 -0.73
CA LYS A 139 27.62 2.59 -1.39
C LYS A 139 28.12 1.97 -2.69
N LEU A 140 28.03 2.75 -3.77
CA LEU A 140 28.64 2.44 -5.07
C LEU A 140 29.70 3.49 -5.37
N THR A 141 30.87 3.10 -5.87
CA THR A 141 31.98 4.03 -6.13
C THR A 141 32.57 3.86 -7.51
N ASP A 142 33.16 4.94 -8.03
CA ASP A 142 33.95 4.97 -9.26
C ASP A 142 33.26 4.37 -10.49
N LEU A 143 31.97 4.68 -10.66
CA LEU A 143 31.17 4.21 -11.78
C LEU A 143 31.42 5.05 -13.04
N LYS A 144 31.58 4.37 -14.17
CA LYS A 144 31.71 4.99 -15.50
C LYS A 144 30.87 4.22 -16.53
N PRO A 145 30.29 4.90 -17.53
CA PRO A 145 29.64 4.22 -18.65
C PRO A 145 30.59 3.28 -19.38
N SER A 146 30.06 2.23 -19.99
CA SER A 146 30.88 1.31 -20.80
C SER A 146 31.44 2.03 -22.04
N ASN A 147 32.74 1.92 -22.25
CA ASN A 147 33.44 2.51 -23.40
C ASN A 147 33.34 1.64 -24.66
N THR A 148 32.13 1.35 -25.12
CA THR A 148 31.96 0.79 -26.46
C THR A 148 32.11 1.92 -27.48
N ASP A 149 33.06 1.79 -28.40
CA ASP A 149 33.45 2.86 -29.32
C ASP A 149 32.46 3.06 -30.50
N ASP A 150 31.54 2.11 -30.71
CA ASP A 150 30.66 2.02 -31.89
C ASP A 150 29.19 2.42 -31.64
N VAL A 151 28.89 3.10 -30.53
CA VAL A 151 27.51 3.43 -30.15
C VAL A 151 27.33 4.91 -29.86
N ASP A 152 26.17 5.44 -30.25
CA ASP A 152 25.73 6.79 -29.88
C ASP A 152 25.66 6.91 -28.36
N LYS A 153 26.27 7.96 -27.81
CA LYS A 153 26.41 8.22 -26.37
C LYS A 153 25.64 9.46 -25.94
N ASN A 154 24.55 9.76 -26.63
CA ASN A 154 23.71 10.92 -26.32
C ASN A 154 22.35 10.44 -25.79
N GLY A 155 22.08 10.81 -24.54
CA GLY A 155 20.84 10.53 -23.83
C GLY A 155 20.64 9.04 -23.57
N ILE A 156 21.64 8.37 -23.02
CA ILE A 156 21.57 6.92 -22.74
C ILE A 156 21.22 6.68 -21.28
N PRO A 157 20.10 6.01 -20.95
CA PRO A 157 19.84 5.56 -19.59
C PRO A 157 20.85 4.49 -19.19
N TRP A 158 21.46 4.65 -18.01
CA TRP A 158 22.61 3.85 -17.59
C TRP A 158 22.39 3.10 -16.30
N ILE A 159 21.89 3.80 -15.28
CA ILE A 159 21.63 3.22 -13.97
C ILE A 159 20.25 3.64 -13.51
N SER A 160 19.47 2.69 -13.02
CA SER A 160 18.22 2.97 -12.32
C SER A 160 18.24 2.39 -10.93
N PHE A 161 17.62 3.12 -10.01
CA PHE A 161 17.32 2.67 -8.66
C PHE A 161 15.82 2.65 -8.51
N ILE A 162 15.25 1.49 -8.20
CA ILE A 162 13.82 1.31 -7.97
C ILE A 162 13.65 0.95 -6.51
N PHE A 163 12.75 1.63 -5.81
CA PHE A 163 12.45 1.42 -4.39
C PHE A 163 11.00 1.03 -4.23
N ILE A 164 10.74 -0.21 -3.82
CA ILE A 164 9.40 -0.70 -3.45
C ILE A 164 9.30 -0.78 -1.93
N GLY A 165 8.43 0.04 -1.35
CA GLY A 165 8.18 0.08 0.08
C GLY A 165 8.56 1.42 0.73
N PRO A 166 9.24 1.43 1.91
CA PRO A 166 9.66 2.67 2.53
C PRO A 166 10.59 3.45 1.61
N ALA A 167 10.42 4.77 1.50
CA ALA A 167 11.41 5.57 0.78
C ALA A 167 12.76 5.55 1.53
N PRO A 168 13.90 5.54 0.83
CA PRO A 168 15.18 5.80 1.49
C PRO A 168 15.14 7.19 2.15
N ARG A 169 15.81 7.34 3.29
CA ARG A 169 15.91 8.63 4.00
C ARG A 169 16.61 9.66 3.13
N GLU A 170 17.67 9.21 2.47
CA GLU A 170 18.55 10.05 1.67
C GLU A 170 19.27 9.20 0.62
N MET A 171 19.46 9.78 -0.56
CA MET A 171 20.38 9.29 -1.58
C MET A 171 21.25 10.43 -2.06
N GLU A 172 22.57 10.26 -1.94
CA GLU A 172 23.58 11.22 -2.35
C GLU A 172 24.28 10.71 -3.61
N ILE A 173 24.43 11.59 -4.61
CA ILE A 173 25.13 11.31 -5.86
C ILE A 173 26.25 12.35 -6.01
N ILE A 174 27.49 11.90 -6.00
CA ILE A 174 28.67 12.73 -6.26
C ILE A 174 29.23 12.37 -7.63
N ALA A 175 29.21 13.32 -8.55
CA ALA A 175 29.65 13.12 -9.92
C ALA A 175 30.51 14.27 -10.44
N SER A 176 31.32 13.98 -11.46
CA SER A 176 32.11 14.96 -12.21
C SER A 176 31.93 14.76 -13.72
N GLY A 177 32.18 15.83 -14.46
CA GLY A 177 32.17 15.83 -15.91
C GLY A 177 33.16 16.84 -16.48
N ARG A 178 33.85 16.47 -17.56
CA ARG A 178 34.75 17.39 -18.28
C ARG A 178 33.98 18.11 -19.38
N SER A 179 34.33 19.38 -19.60
CA SER A 179 33.74 20.17 -20.68
C SER A 179 34.15 19.63 -22.05
N GLY A 180 33.38 19.98 -23.09
CA GLY A 180 33.76 19.67 -24.46
C GLY A 180 35.15 20.22 -24.77
N LYS A 181 35.41 21.46 -24.33
CA LYS A 181 36.72 22.13 -24.45
C LYS A 181 37.86 21.35 -23.79
N GLN A 182 37.68 20.86 -22.56
CA GLN A 182 38.71 20.06 -21.86
C GLN A 182 39.01 18.74 -22.57
N LYS A 183 38.03 18.18 -23.30
CA LYS A 183 38.16 16.94 -24.06
C LYS A 183 38.57 17.14 -25.51
N ASN A 184 38.70 18.39 -25.98
CA ASN A 184 38.82 18.74 -27.41
C ASN A 184 37.68 18.11 -28.25
N LYS A 185 36.45 18.15 -27.74
CA LYS A 185 35.23 17.64 -28.37
C LYS A 185 34.11 18.70 -28.31
N THR A 186 33.04 18.50 -29.08
CA THR A 186 31.87 19.39 -29.06
C THR A 186 31.08 19.28 -27.75
N ASP A 187 30.85 18.05 -27.28
CA ASP A 187 29.95 17.79 -26.16
C ASP A 187 30.69 17.52 -24.85
N GLY A 188 30.18 18.07 -23.75
CA GLY A 188 30.63 17.81 -22.38
C GLY A 188 30.27 16.40 -21.90
N ASP A 189 30.91 15.95 -20.82
CA ASP A 189 30.47 14.76 -20.08
C ASP A 189 29.29 15.18 -19.20
N ASN A 190 28.06 14.76 -19.54
CA ASN A 190 26.86 15.21 -18.84
C ASN A 190 26.13 14.05 -18.18
N LEU A 191 25.51 14.31 -17.03
CA LEU A 191 24.61 13.39 -16.35
C LEU A 191 23.28 14.08 -16.06
N LYS A 192 22.20 13.47 -16.56
CA LYS A 192 20.81 13.81 -16.27
C LYS A 192 20.32 12.88 -15.17
N VAL A 193 19.59 13.45 -14.23
CA VAL A 193 18.96 12.71 -13.13
C VAL A 193 17.46 12.87 -13.25
N LEU A 194 16.73 11.76 -13.20
CA LEU A 194 15.28 11.75 -13.14
C LEU A 194 14.85 11.15 -11.81
N VAL A 195 13.89 11.78 -11.15
CA VAL A 195 13.22 11.25 -9.95
C VAL A 195 11.76 11.04 -10.32
N ASN A 196 11.29 9.79 -10.26
CA ASN A 196 9.92 9.40 -10.62
C ASN A 196 9.51 9.89 -12.03
N GLY A 197 10.43 9.76 -13.00
CA GLY A 197 10.26 10.22 -14.38
C GLY A 197 10.41 11.74 -14.59
N ARG A 198 10.60 12.54 -13.54
CA ARG A 198 10.78 14.00 -13.63
C ARG A 198 12.25 14.36 -13.62
N ILE A 199 12.69 15.19 -14.58
CA ILE A 199 14.06 15.69 -14.62
C ILE A 199 14.34 16.59 -13.41
N THR A 200 15.37 16.25 -12.65
CA THR A 200 15.91 17.10 -11.59
C THR A 200 16.75 18.22 -12.20
N GLN A 201 16.29 19.46 -12.05
CA GLN A 201 16.99 20.63 -12.59
C GLN A 201 18.11 21.10 -11.66
N ASN A 202 19.19 21.60 -12.25
CA ASN A 202 20.21 22.33 -11.51
C ASN A 202 19.83 23.82 -11.48
N GLU A 203 19.47 24.35 -10.31
CA GLU A 203 19.02 25.74 -10.13
C GLU A 203 20.11 26.77 -10.50
N GLU A 204 21.38 26.38 -10.42
CA GLU A 204 22.52 27.22 -10.80
C GLU A 204 22.81 27.17 -12.31
N ALA A 205 22.11 26.32 -13.06
CA ALA A 205 22.32 26.21 -14.49
C ALA A 205 21.77 27.41 -15.25
N PRO A 206 22.50 27.94 -16.26
CA PRO A 206 21.96 28.94 -17.16
C PRO A 206 20.65 28.42 -17.77
N THR A 207 19.67 29.32 -17.96
CA THR A 207 18.35 29.02 -18.56
C THR A 207 18.41 28.57 -20.03
N SER A 208 19.61 28.33 -20.57
CA SER A 208 19.79 27.85 -21.94
C SER A 208 19.30 26.42 -22.07
N ASP A 209 18.67 26.12 -23.21
CA ASP A 209 18.18 24.78 -23.55
C ASP A 209 19.25 23.69 -23.52
N LYS A 210 20.53 24.06 -23.65
CA LYS A 210 21.67 23.14 -23.61
C LYS A 210 21.86 22.49 -22.23
N TYR A 211 21.48 23.16 -21.13
CA TYR A 211 21.81 22.71 -19.77
C TYR A 211 20.59 22.33 -18.93
N LYS A 212 19.39 22.77 -19.31
CA LYS A 212 18.17 22.60 -18.52
C LYS A 212 17.81 21.14 -18.18
N ASN A 213 18.34 20.19 -18.94
CA ASN A 213 18.07 18.76 -18.78
C ASN A 213 19.20 17.99 -18.08
N PHE A 214 20.29 18.64 -17.68
CA PHE A 214 21.44 17.98 -17.05
C PHE A 214 21.71 18.59 -15.68
N TYR A 215 21.66 17.76 -14.64
CA TYR A 215 22.02 18.22 -13.31
C TYR A 215 23.55 18.43 -13.21
N PHE A 216 24.30 17.45 -13.75
CA PHE A 216 25.76 17.51 -13.84
C PHE A 216 26.17 17.79 -15.29
N SER A 217 26.45 19.04 -15.62
CA SER A 217 26.92 19.43 -16.95
C SER A 217 28.43 19.57 -16.96
N GLY A 218 29.12 18.84 -17.85
CA GLY A 218 30.58 18.89 -17.94
C GLY A 218 31.11 20.29 -18.27
N ASP A 219 30.36 21.08 -19.02
CA ASP A 219 30.72 22.47 -19.35
C ASP A 219 30.65 23.40 -18.14
N GLN A 220 29.79 23.10 -17.18
CA GLN A 220 29.70 23.84 -15.92
C GLN A 220 30.71 23.34 -14.90
N LEU A 221 30.85 22.02 -14.79
CA LEU A 221 31.71 21.38 -13.79
C LEU A 221 33.19 21.54 -14.10
N ASN A 222 33.59 21.56 -15.38
CA ASN A 222 34.98 21.65 -15.82
C ASN A 222 35.92 20.67 -15.10
N GLY A 223 35.47 19.44 -14.89
CA GLY A 223 36.21 18.37 -14.21
C GLY A 223 36.07 18.37 -12.69
N ASN A 224 35.43 19.37 -12.08
CA ASN A 224 35.15 19.38 -10.64
C ASN A 224 33.99 18.45 -10.29
N THR A 225 33.93 18.05 -9.03
CA THR A 225 32.81 17.28 -8.47
C THR A 225 31.67 18.19 -8.05
N LYS A 226 30.44 17.72 -8.23
CA LYS A 226 29.23 18.28 -7.63
C LYS A 226 28.45 17.17 -6.95
N GLU A 227 27.63 17.56 -5.98
CA GLU A 227 26.77 16.67 -5.21
C GLU A 227 25.30 16.97 -5.52
N LEU A 228 24.48 15.92 -5.57
CA LEU A 228 23.03 15.97 -5.55
C LEU A 228 22.53 15.10 -4.40
N THR A 229 21.69 15.67 -3.56
CA THR A 229 21.03 14.96 -2.46
C THR A 229 19.54 14.88 -2.72
N ILE A 230 19.02 13.66 -2.78
CA ILE A 230 17.61 13.34 -2.94
C ILE A 230 17.09 12.85 -1.59
N THR A 231 16.00 13.42 -1.11
CA THR A 231 15.46 13.18 0.23
C THR A 231 14.11 12.46 0.18
N GLU A 232 13.63 11.98 1.32
CA GLU A 232 12.29 11.36 1.44
C GLU A 232 11.15 12.23 0.85
N LYS A 233 11.30 13.56 0.83
CA LYS A 233 10.28 14.48 0.30
C LYS A 233 10.14 14.43 -1.21
N ASP A 234 11.19 13.98 -1.90
CA ASP A 234 11.23 13.80 -3.34
C ASP A 234 10.66 12.43 -3.75
N LEU A 235 10.50 11.52 -2.78
CA LEU A 235 10.15 10.11 -2.95
C LEU A 235 8.77 9.80 -2.34
N VAL A 236 7.73 10.36 -2.95
CA VAL A 236 6.36 10.38 -2.41
C VAL A 236 5.43 9.33 -3.01
N THR A 237 5.94 8.25 -3.59
CA THR A 237 5.14 7.16 -4.18
C THR A 237 5.35 5.82 -3.44
N LEU A 238 4.48 4.83 -3.67
CA LEU A 238 4.64 3.45 -3.19
C LEU A 238 5.86 2.77 -3.83
N GLU A 239 6.12 3.14 -5.07
CA GLU A 239 7.30 2.76 -5.80
C GLU A 239 7.96 4.03 -6.30
N ASN A 240 9.22 4.23 -5.94
CA ASN A 240 9.99 5.39 -6.37
C ASN A 240 11.11 4.95 -7.31
N SER A 241 11.44 5.78 -8.28
CA SER A 241 12.56 5.55 -9.17
C SER A 241 13.50 6.75 -9.23
N ILE A 242 14.79 6.45 -9.31
CA ILE A 242 15.84 7.42 -9.62
C ILE A 242 16.62 6.87 -10.79
N GLU A 243 16.65 7.59 -11.91
CA GLU A 243 17.32 7.16 -13.13
C GLU A 243 18.41 8.13 -13.55
N LEU A 244 19.55 7.58 -13.94
CA LEU A 244 20.74 8.30 -14.35
C LEU A 244 20.98 8.06 -15.84
N TRP A 245 20.91 9.15 -16.61
CA TRP A 245 21.16 9.16 -18.04
C TRP A 245 22.44 9.92 -18.31
N TYR A 246 23.27 9.44 -19.23
CA TYR A 246 24.51 10.12 -19.57
C TYR A 246 24.55 10.59 -21.01
N ASP A 247 25.32 11.67 -21.19
CA ASP A 247 25.94 12.03 -22.45
C ASP A 247 27.47 11.88 -22.32
N GLN A 248 28.09 11.28 -23.33
CA GLN A 248 29.53 11.06 -23.38
C GLN A 248 30.03 10.15 -22.24
N ASN A 249 30.91 10.61 -21.34
CA ASN A 249 31.54 9.75 -20.32
C ASN A 249 31.70 10.45 -18.95
N PRO A 250 30.59 10.82 -18.27
CA PRO A 250 30.67 11.34 -16.90
C PRO A 250 31.24 10.27 -15.95
N THR A 251 31.74 10.73 -14.80
CA THR A 251 32.20 9.84 -13.73
C THR A 251 31.32 10.06 -12.51
N ILE A 252 30.70 9.00 -12.01
CA ILE A 252 30.05 9.02 -10.69
C ILE A 252 31.07 8.49 -9.70
N HIS A 253 31.56 9.37 -8.84
CA HIS A 253 32.53 9.01 -7.81
C HIS A 253 31.87 8.20 -6.70
N GLN A 254 30.65 8.57 -6.34
CA GLN A 254 29.93 7.96 -5.24
C GLN A 254 28.42 8.04 -5.45
N ILE A 255 27.75 6.95 -5.11
CA ILE A 255 26.32 6.92 -4.79
C ILE A 255 26.21 6.33 -3.41
N GLU A 256 25.60 7.07 -2.49
CA GLU A 256 25.34 6.61 -1.12
C GLU A 256 23.83 6.61 -0.87
N ILE A 257 23.29 5.48 -0.38
CA ILE A 257 21.86 5.32 -0.10
C ILE A 257 21.70 4.98 1.38
N LYS A 258 20.98 5.84 2.11
CA LYS A 258 20.63 5.66 3.51
C LYS A 258 19.18 5.17 3.60
N PHE A 259 19.01 3.90 3.95
CA PHE A 259 17.68 3.28 4.00
C PHE A 259 16.84 3.75 5.20
N SER A 260 15.52 3.59 5.06
CA SER A 260 14.51 3.74 6.10
C SER A 260 13.74 2.44 6.25
N GLU A 261 13.18 2.18 7.43
CA GLU A 261 12.11 1.19 7.62
C GLU A 261 10.72 1.85 7.74
N ASN A 262 10.70 3.18 7.82
CA ASN A 262 9.48 3.93 8.08
C ASN A 262 8.80 4.30 6.75
N TYR A 263 7.55 3.88 6.60
CA TYR A 263 6.70 4.17 5.46
C TYR A 263 6.11 5.59 5.51
N THR A 264 6.88 6.60 5.96
CA THR A 264 6.43 8.00 6.02
C THR A 264 5.98 8.49 4.65
N ASN A 265 6.60 8.02 3.57
CA ASN A 265 6.19 8.30 2.19
C ASN A 265 4.76 7.80 1.87
N LEU A 266 4.31 6.72 2.49
CA LEU A 266 2.96 6.18 2.33
C LEU A 266 1.92 6.81 3.25
N SER A 267 2.33 7.59 4.27
CA SER A 267 1.38 8.31 5.13
C SER A 267 0.51 9.32 4.36
N LYS A 268 0.93 9.69 3.14
CA LYS A 268 0.16 10.50 2.19
C LYS A 268 -0.79 9.68 1.30
N PHE A 269 -0.53 8.38 1.08
CA PHE A 269 -1.46 7.46 0.40
C PHE A 269 -2.51 6.90 1.35
N SER A 270 -2.24 6.89 2.65
CA SER A 270 -3.27 6.89 3.68
C SER A 270 -3.99 8.24 3.76
N ASP A 271 -4.22 8.90 2.62
CA ASP A 271 -5.14 10.03 2.59
C ASP A 271 -6.48 9.51 3.11
N GLY A 272 -7.03 10.18 4.11
CA GLY A 272 -8.23 9.72 4.79
C GLY A 272 -9.36 9.44 3.80
N SER A 273 -9.37 10.09 2.64
CA SER A 273 -10.31 9.87 1.55
C SER A 273 -10.28 8.44 0.98
N MET A 274 -9.14 7.92 0.55
CA MET A 274 -9.04 6.56 -0.03
C MET A 274 -9.32 5.48 1.02
N GLN A 275 -8.87 5.69 2.26
CA GLN A 275 -9.20 4.78 3.36
C GLN A 275 -10.70 4.80 3.66
N LYS A 276 -11.33 5.99 3.68
CA LYS A 276 -12.78 6.13 3.84
C LYS A 276 -13.53 5.40 2.74
N ASP A 277 -13.13 5.57 1.48
CA ASP A 277 -13.78 4.94 0.34
C ASP A 277 -13.64 3.41 0.38
N PHE A 278 -12.45 2.89 0.69
CA PHE A 278 -12.23 1.45 0.82
C PHE A 278 -13.05 0.85 1.96
N VAL A 279 -13.02 1.48 3.14
CA VAL A 279 -13.81 1.03 4.31
C VAL A 279 -15.30 1.10 3.99
N TYR A 280 -15.78 2.20 3.40
CA TYR A 280 -17.17 2.38 3.00
C TYR A 280 -17.64 1.28 2.03
N LEU A 281 -16.88 1.00 0.97
CA LEU A 281 -17.22 -0.05 -0.01
C LEU A 281 -17.21 -1.46 0.61
N THR A 282 -16.27 -1.71 1.52
CA THR A 282 -16.16 -3.01 2.20
C THR A 282 -17.35 -3.22 3.15
N LEU A 283 -17.74 -2.19 3.91
CA LEU A 283 -18.92 -2.23 4.78
C LEU A 283 -20.23 -2.37 3.98
N HIS A 284 -20.34 -1.75 2.80
CA HIS A 284 -21.46 -1.99 1.88
C HIS A 284 -21.53 -3.44 1.40
N SER A 285 -20.39 -4.01 1.03
CA SER A 285 -20.30 -5.42 0.62
C SER A 285 -20.72 -6.34 1.77
N PHE A 286 -20.32 -6.03 3.00
CA PHE A 286 -20.74 -6.73 4.20
C PHE A 286 -22.26 -6.67 4.42
N ILE A 287 -22.89 -5.50 4.26
CA ILE A 287 -24.35 -5.33 4.37
C ILE A 287 -25.07 -6.28 3.40
N HIS A 288 -24.61 -6.35 2.14
CA HIS A 288 -25.18 -7.26 1.15
C HIS A 288 -25.01 -8.73 1.53
N PHE A 289 -23.82 -9.11 2.02
CA PHE A 289 -23.55 -10.46 2.50
C PHE A 289 -24.43 -10.84 3.69
N MET A 290 -24.63 -9.92 4.66
CA MET A 290 -25.48 -10.15 5.82
C MET A 290 -26.94 -10.38 5.43
N ARG A 291 -27.47 -9.60 4.49
CA ARG A 291 -28.81 -9.83 3.92
C ARG A 291 -28.90 -11.20 3.24
N PHE A 292 -27.86 -11.60 2.49
CA PHE A 292 -27.82 -12.90 1.83
C PHE A 292 -27.93 -14.07 2.82
N ILE A 293 -27.28 -13.98 3.99
CA ILE A 293 -27.38 -15.00 5.05
C ILE A 293 -28.56 -14.77 6.03
N ASN A 294 -29.55 -13.96 5.66
CA ASN A 294 -30.75 -13.64 6.44
C ASN A 294 -30.50 -12.94 7.79
N ARG A 295 -29.38 -12.22 7.93
CA ARG A 295 -29.06 -11.35 9.07
C ARG A 295 -29.47 -9.90 8.78
N ASN A 296 -30.78 -9.68 8.71
CA ASN A 296 -31.35 -8.41 8.24
C ASN A 296 -31.15 -7.26 9.25
N TYR A 297 -31.24 -7.51 10.56
CA TYR A 297 -31.02 -6.48 11.57
C TYR A 297 -29.55 -6.03 11.58
N THR A 298 -28.61 -6.97 11.54
CA THR A 298 -27.18 -6.65 11.41
C THR A 298 -26.93 -5.77 10.19
N ALA A 299 -27.48 -6.15 9.03
CA ALA A 299 -27.34 -5.39 7.79
C ALA A 299 -27.98 -3.99 7.87
N ASP A 300 -29.20 -3.89 8.39
CA ASP A 300 -29.92 -2.63 8.46
C ASP A 300 -29.30 -1.66 9.49
N PHE A 301 -28.73 -2.18 10.57
CA PHE A 301 -28.06 -1.37 11.59
C PHE A 301 -26.72 -0.85 11.07
N MET A 302 -25.92 -1.71 10.43
CA MET A 302 -24.70 -1.28 9.74
C MET A 302 -25.02 -0.26 8.64
N GLN A 303 -26.08 -0.48 7.86
CA GLN A 303 -26.52 0.47 6.83
C GLN A 303 -26.88 1.84 7.41
N ASN A 304 -27.53 1.87 8.57
CA ASN A 304 -27.82 3.09 9.31
C ASN A 304 -26.51 3.75 9.79
N ALA A 305 -25.59 2.97 10.37
CA ALA A 305 -24.31 3.44 10.90
C ALA A 305 -23.43 4.13 9.83
N ILE A 306 -23.39 3.60 8.61
CA ILE A 306 -22.61 4.17 7.50
C ILE A 306 -23.36 5.26 6.71
N SER A 307 -24.58 5.61 7.13
CA SER A 307 -25.36 6.65 6.45
C SER A 307 -24.83 8.04 6.80
N GLN A 308 -25.10 9.03 5.94
CA GLN A 308 -24.67 10.40 6.21
C GLN A 308 -25.23 10.94 7.53
N ASN A 309 -26.44 10.54 7.91
CA ASN A 309 -27.12 10.96 9.14
C ASN A 309 -27.82 9.75 9.78
N PRO A 310 -27.08 8.91 10.56
CA PRO A 310 -27.67 7.77 11.25
C PRO A 310 -28.79 8.24 12.18
N LYS A 311 -29.84 7.44 12.30
CA LYS A 311 -30.96 7.72 13.21
C LYS A 311 -30.90 6.78 14.40
N ASN A 312 -31.25 7.28 15.58
CA ASN A 312 -31.58 6.42 16.70
C ASN A 312 -32.80 5.56 16.33
N LEU A 313 -32.75 4.28 16.67
CA LEU A 313 -33.76 3.31 16.30
C LEU A 313 -34.64 2.97 17.49
N VAL A 314 -35.95 2.87 17.27
CA VAL A 314 -36.92 2.55 18.32
C VAL A 314 -37.78 1.37 17.88
N PHE A 315 -37.75 0.29 18.66
CA PHE A 315 -38.50 -0.94 18.43
C PHE A 315 -39.59 -1.08 19.48
N GLY A 316 -40.85 -1.01 19.03
CA GLY A 316 -41.99 -1.24 19.91
C GLY A 316 -42.26 -2.72 20.18
N GLU A 317 -43.08 -2.96 21.18
CA GLU A 317 -43.57 -4.26 21.67
C GLU A 317 -43.94 -5.29 20.57
N LYS A 318 -44.58 -4.82 19.49
CA LYS A 318 -45.05 -5.69 18.40
C LYS A 318 -44.00 -6.00 17.34
N SER A 319 -42.82 -5.40 17.43
CA SER A 319 -41.75 -5.55 16.43
C SER A 319 -41.23 -6.99 16.38
N ARG A 320 -40.72 -7.40 15.22
CA ARG A 320 -40.10 -8.72 15.08
C ARG A 320 -38.81 -8.84 15.91
N LEU A 321 -38.07 -7.75 16.11
CA LEU A 321 -36.87 -7.70 16.94
C LEU A 321 -37.22 -7.99 18.40
N THR A 322 -38.21 -7.30 18.97
CA THR A 322 -38.70 -7.53 20.34
C THR A 322 -39.13 -8.98 20.56
N LYS A 323 -39.81 -9.59 19.57
CA LYS A 323 -40.22 -10.99 19.64
C LYS A 323 -39.04 -11.97 19.59
N LEU A 324 -37.95 -11.62 18.90
CA LEU A 324 -36.73 -12.42 18.89
C LEU A 324 -36.02 -12.32 20.24
N ILE A 325 -35.87 -11.11 20.77
CA ILE A 325 -35.25 -10.86 22.08
C ILE A 325 -35.92 -11.69 23.17
N ARG A 326 -37.26 -11.68 23.23
CA ARG A 326 -38.01 -12.47 24.22
C ARG A 326 -37.77 -13.98 24.17
N LYS A 327 -37.41 -14.50 22.99
CA LYS A 327 -37.13 -15.93 22.80
C LYS A 327 -35.68 -16.27 23.10
N ASP A 328 -34.81 -15.27 23.22
CA ASP A 328 -33.41 -15.45 23.56
C ASP A 328 -33.30 -15.86 25.03
N THR A 329 -32.41 -16.82 25.32
CA THR A 329 -32.19 -17.30 26.69
C THR A 329 -31.63 -16.19 27.58
N GLU A 330 -30.87 -15.26 27.01
CA GLU A 330 -30.23 -14.16 27.73
C GLU A 330 -31.25 -13.11 28.18
N TYR A 331 -32.43 -13.06 27.57
CA TYR A 331 -33.52 -12.20 28.03
C TYR A 331 -34.02 -12.60 29.42
N GLN A 332 -33.87 -13.87 29.83
CA GLN A 332 -34.21 -14.26 31.20
C GLN A 332 -33.36 -13.53 32.23
N LYS A 333 -32.10 -13.18 31.92
CA LYS A 333 -31.26 -12.38 32.82
C LYS A 333 -31.86 -11.00 33.09
N VAL A 334 -32.42 -10.36 32.06
CA VAL A 334 -33.17 -9.09 32.19
C VAL A 334 -34.33 -9.24 33.17
N ILE A 335 -35.12 -10.31 33.01
CA ILE A 335 -36.28 -10.57 33.88
C ILE A 335 -35.84 -10.78 35.33
N HIS A 336 -34.82 -11.61 35.58
CA HIS A 336 -34.33 -11.88 36.93
C HIS A 336 -33.79 -10.61 37.62
N LEU A 337 -33.10 -9.73 36.88
CA LEU A 337 -32.62 -8.45 37.40
C LEU A 337 -33.79 -7.56 37.86
N ILE A 338 -34.84 -7.46 37.03
CA ILE A 338 -36.02 -6.65 37.36
C ILE A 338 -36.83 -7.28 38.50
N GLU A 339 -36.98 -8.61 38.52
CA GLU A 339 -37.64 -9.34 39.61
C GLU A 339 -36.95 -9.09 40.95
N SER A 340 -35.62 -9.12 40.98
CA SER A 340 -34.82 -8.82 42.18
C SER A 340 -35.17 -7.44 42.74
N GLU A 341 -35.27 -6.42 41.89
CA GLU A 341 -35.62 -5.07 42.30
C GLU A 341 -37.09 -4.94 42.76
N ILE A 342 -38.02 -5.60 42.07
CA ILE A 342 -39.44 -5.61 42.50
C ILE A 342 -39.57 -6.25 43.88
N ASN A 343 -38.80 -7.31 44.16
CA ASN A 343 -38.81 -8.03 45.43
C ASN A 343 -38.25 -7.19 46.60
N THR A 344 -37.39 -6.21 46.34
CA THR A 344 -36.94 -5.23 47.35
C THR A 344 -37.92 -4.07 47.54
N GLY A 345 -39.02 -4.05 46.76
CA GLY A 345 -40.06 -3.03 46.80
C GLY A 345 -39.85 -1.88 45.81
N GLN A 346 -38.82 -1.93 44.97
CA GLN A 346 -38.55 -0.91 43.97
C GLN A 346 -39.39 -1.20 42.71
N LEU A 347 -40.44 -0.40 42.50
CA LEU A 347 -41.38 -0.59 41.39
C LEU A 347 -40.99 0.16 40.10
N SER A 348 -39.93 0.95 40.14
CA SER A 348 -39.38 1.60 38.95
C SER A 348 -37.91 1.90 39.17
N GLY A 349 -37.09 1.78 38.13
CA GLY A 349 -35.66 2.03 38.26
C GLY A 349 -34.91 2.00 36.94
N GLU A 350 -33.61 2.27 37.05
CA GLU A 350 -32.63 2.10 35.99
C GLU A 350 -31.59 1.09 36.47
N ILE A 351 -31.26 0.12 35.61
CA ILE A 351 -30.21 -0.88 35.83
C ILE A 351 -29.18 -0.66 34.74
N PHE A 352 -27.95 -0.35 35.12
CA PHE A 352 -26.84 -0.21 34.19
C PHE A 352 -26.13 -1.55 34.04
N THR A 353 -25.89 -1.93 32.80
CA THR A 353 -25.26 -3.19 32.40
C THR A 353 -24.10 -2.87 31.47
N GLY A 354 -23.10 -3.74 31.36
CA GLY A 354 -21.92 -3.48 30.54
C GLY A 354 -20.80 -2.70 31.22
N GLY A 355 -20.74 -2.71 32.55
CA GLY A 355 -19.58 -2.24 33.32
C GLY A 355 -18.47 -3.30 33.41
N THR A 356 -18.84 -4.56 33.24
CA THR A 356 -17.94 -5.73 33.20
C THR A 356 -18.43 -6.74 32.16
N PRO A 357 -17.58 -7.62 31.63
CA PRO A 357 -18.02 -8.70 30.74
C PRO A 357 -19.12 -9.57 31.37
N GLU A 358 -19.08 -9.78 32.68
CA GLU A 358 -20.03 -10.63 33.42
C GLU A 358 -21.43 -10.00 33.58
N ASP A 359 -21.54 -8.67 33.58
CA ASP A 359 -22.82 -7.94 33.71
C ASP A 359 -23.39 -7.47 32.36
N THR A 360 -22.67 -7.73 31.26
CA THR A 360 -23.12 -7.37 29.91
C THR A 360 -24.17 -8.37 29.42
N ILE A 361 -25.33 -7.88 28.99
CA ILE A 361 -26.36 -8.72 28.39
C ILE A 361 -26.16 -8.73 26.88
N ILE A 362 -25.57 -9.81 26.37
CA ILE A 362 -25.34 -10.08 24.96
C ILE A 362 -26.31 -11.19 24.52
N PHE A 363 -27.18 -10.92 23.56
CA PHE A 363 -28.11 -11.92 23.04
C PHE A 363 -27.39 -12.90 22.11
N ASN A 364 -27.69 -14.19 22.20
CA ASN A 364 -26.96 -15.25 21.47
C ASN A 364 -27.72 -15.81 20.26
N SER A 365 -28.99 -15.42 20.06
CA SER A 365 -29.83 -16.02 19.03
C SER A 365 -29.69 -15.34 17.65
N GLY A 366 -29.14 -16.08 16.71
CA GLY A 366 -29.18 -15.77 15.28
C GLY A 366 -28.63 -14.38 14.94
N ASP A 367 -29.49 -13.51 14.44
CA ASP A 367 -29.17 -12.15 14.01
C ASP A 367 -28.96 -11.18 15.18
N LEU A 368 -29.52 -11.47 16.37
CA LEU A 368 -29.37 -10.60 17.54
C LEU A 368 -27.91 -10.51 18.00
N TYR A 369 -27.17 -11.61 17.90
CA TYR A 369 -25.78 -11.69 18.33
C TYR A 369 -24.86 -10.69 17.63
N SER A 370 -25.14 -10.37 16.36
CA SER A 370 -24.36 -9.38 15.60
C SER A 370 -25.06 -8.03 15.43
N ALA A 371 -26.32 -7.92 15.82
CA ALA A 371 -27.09 -6.68 15.71
C ALA A 371 -27.16 -5.89 17.02
N ILE A 372 -27.10 -6.56 18.18
CA ILE A 372 -27.16 -5.93 19.50
C ILE A 372 -25.79 -6.07 20.15
N HIS A 373 -25.16 -4.94 20.43
CA HIS A 373 -23.76 -4.82 20.84
C HIS A 373 -23.59 -4.91 22.37
N GLY A 374 -24.69 -5.17 23.08
CA GLY A 374 -24.74 -5.40 24.50
C GLY A 374 -25.57 -4.32 25.19
N ILE A 375 -26.63 -4.73 25.89
CA ILE A 375 -27.50 -3.78 26.59
C ILE A 375 -26.66 -2.96 27.59
N LYS A 376 -26.76 -1.63 27.51
CA LYS A 376 -26.04 -0.68 28.38
C LYS A 376 -26.91 -0.21 29.55
N LYS A 377 -28.22 -0.13 29.31
CA LYS A 377 -29.18 0.31 30.32
C LYS A 377 -30.51 -0.39 30.15
N ILE A 378 -31.14 -0.73 31.26
CA ILE A 378 -32.50 -1.21 31.36
C ILE A 378 -33.27 -0.20 32.20
N THR A 379 -34.41 0.27 31.73
CA THR A 379 -35.35 1.00 32.60
C THR A 379 -36.65 0.25 32.69
N TYR A 380 -37.28 0.25 33.85
CA TYR A 380 -38.53 -0.46 34.04
C TYR A 380 -39.51 0.31 34.94
N THR A 381 -40.79 0.06 34.71
CA THR A 381 -41.89 0.51 35.57
C THR A 381 -42.87 -0.64 35.77
N ALA A 382 -43.11 -1.02 37.02
CA ALA A 382 -43.96 -2.12 37.44
C ALA A 382 -45.24 -1.61 38.11
N THR A 383 -46.39 -2.14 37.68
CA THR A 383 -47.69 -1.88 38.30
C THR A 383 -48.27 -3.19 38.81
N LYS A 384 -48.54 -3.26 40.11
CA LYS A 384 -49.19 -4.42 40.73
C LYS A 384 -50.61 -4.59 40.19
N THR A 385 -50.97 -5.79 39.75
CA THR A 385 -52.30 -6.05 39.17
C THR A 385 -53.21 -6.85 40.09
N SER A 386 -52.78 -8.03 40.54
CA SER A 386 -53.50 -8.88 41.50
C SER A 386 -52.56 -9.92 42.11
N GLY A 387 -52.72 -10.22 43.40
CA GLY A 387 -51.85 -11.16 44.10
C GLY A 387 -50.38 -10.73 44.08
N SER A 388 -49.49 -11.62 43.64
CA SER A 388 -48.04 -11.40 43.48
C SER A 388 -47.63 -11.05 42.04
N ARG A 389 -48.58 -10.69 41.15
CA ARG A 389 -48.30 -10.39 39.73
C ARG A 389 -48.16 -8.91 39.43
N TYR A 390 -47.18 -8.58 38.59
CA TYR A 390 -46.84 -7.23 38.15
C TYR A 390 -46.92 -7.14 36.63
N LYS A 391 -47.53 -6.08 36.12
CA LYS A 391 -47.34 -5.66 34.74
C LYS A 391 -46.13 -4.77 34.68
N VAL A 392 -45.19 -5.04 33.79
CA VAL A 392 -43.90 -4.36 33.74
C VAL A 392 -43.65 -3.83 32.33
N ASP A 393 -43.49 -2.52 32.22
CA ASP A 393 -42.96 -1.88 31.03
C ASP A 393 -41.44 -1.82 31.14
N ILE A 394 -40.73 -2.40 30.17
CA ILE A 394 -39.28 -2.56 30.14
C ILE A 394 -38.74 -1.85 28.90
N ASN A 395 -37.72 -1.01 29.07
CA ASN A 395 -36.97 -0.40 28.00
C ASN A 395 -35.52 -0.90 28.05
N LEU A 396 -35.03 -1.48 26.96
CA LEU A 396 -33.64 -1.88 26.80
C LEU A 396 -32.95 -0.85 25.90
N TYR A 397 -31.80 -0.36 26.34
CA TYR A 397 -30.98 0.61 25.63
C TYR A 397 -29.66 -0.03 25.24
N ASP A 398 -29.34 0.06 23.96
CA ASP A 398 -28.06 -0.34 23.39
C ASP A 398 -27.46 0.84 22.62
N ILE A 399 -26.13 0.85 22.48
CA ILE A 399 -25.39 1.76 21.63
C ILE A 399 -24.73 0.90 20.56
N TYR A 400 -25.08 1.14 19.30
CA TYR A 400 -24.44 0.45 18.19
C TYR A 400 -23.05 1.04 17.97
N ASP A 401 -22.05 0.50 18.68
CA ASP A 401 -20.64 0.88 18.66
C ASP A 401 -19.71 -0.32 18.42
N PHE A 402 -18.53 -0.11 17.87
CA PHE A 402 -17.56 -1.18 17.61
C PHE A 402 -16.39 -1.19 18.60
N ASP A 403 -16.60 -0.70 19.82
CA ASP A 403 -15.56 -0.65 20.85
C ASP A 403 -15.04 -2.06 21.18
N PRO A 404 -13.76 -2.36 20.91
CA PRO A 404 -13.18 -3.68 21.13
C PRO A 404 -13.14 -4.10 22.61
N ASN A 405 -13.33 -3.17 23.55
CA ASN A 405 -13.40 -3.48 24.98
C ASN A 405 -14.78 -3.96 25.43
N ASN A 406 -15.83 -3.72 24.63
CA ASN A 406 -17.21 -3.95 25.04
C ASN A 406 -17.79 -5.29 24.58
N ILE A 407 -17.13 -6.00 23.65
CA ILE A 407 -17.65 -7.23 23.04
C ILE A 407 -16.53 -8.26 22.88
N ASP A 408 -16.77 -9.48 23.35
CA ASP A 408 -15.88 -10.62 23.12
C ASP A 408 -16.05 -11.18 21.70
N TYR A 409 -15.19 -10.72 20.79
CA TYR A 409 -15.19 -11.12 19.38
C TYR A 409 -14.34 -12.36 19.07
N SER A 410 -13.92 -13.13 20.07
CA SER A 410 -12.92 -14.21 19.93
C SER A 410 -13.35 -15.46 19.15
N VAL A 411 -14.56 -15.50 18.55
CA VAL A 411 -15.16 -16.75 18.04
C VAL A 411 -15.67 -16.73 16.58
N ASN A 412 -15.37 -15.73 15.74
CA ASN A 412 -15.86 -15.73 14.33
C ASN A 412 -15.05 -14.78 13.42
N PRO A 413 -15.20 -14.83 12.07
CA PRO A 413 -14.75 -13.79 11.12
C PRO A 413 -15.24 -12.36 11.42
N ALA A 414 -15.96 -12.17 12.52
CA ALA A 414 -16.35 -10.90 13.09
C ALA A 414 -15.14 -10.04 13.52
N THR A 415 -13.99 -10.62 13.90
CA THR A 415 -12.85 -9.84 14.39
C THR A 415 -12.29 -8.88 13.33
N GLU A 416 -12.11 -9.34 12.08
CA GLU A 416 -11.63 -8.48 10.99
C GLU A 416 -12.63 -7.38 10.63
N LEU A 417 -13.92 -7.69 10.71
CA LEU A 417 -14.98 -6.71 10.46
C LEU A 417 -15.05 -5.65 11.55
N VAL A 418 -14.88 -6.05 12.81
CA VAL A 418 -14.86 -5.12 13.95
C VAL A 418 -13.67 -4.20 13.85
N ILE A 419 -12.49 -4.74 13.54
CA ILE A 419 -11.30 -3.92 13.26
C ILE A 419 -11.58 -2.93 12.13
N LEU A 420 -12.25 -3.38 11.07
CA LEU A 420 -12.63 -2.52 9.95
C LEU A 420 -13.68 -1.46 10.33
N ALA A 421 -14.65 -1.82 11.17
CA ALA A 421 -15.72 -0.93 11.62
C ALA A 421 -15.20 0.11 12.63
N ASP A 422 -14.33 -0.28 13.56
CA ASP A 422 -13.58 0.61 14.47
C ASP A 422 -12.69 1.58 13.68
N GLN A 423 -11.96 1.06 12.67
CA GLN A 423 -11.25 1.92 11.72
C GLN A 423 -12.23 2.87 11.01
N GLY A 424 -13.40 2.39 10.61
CA GLY A 424 -14.47 3.19 10.04
C GLY A 424 -14.99 4.29 10.96
N GLU A 425 -15.11 4.04 12.27
CA GLU A 425 -15.48 5.05 13.28
C GLU A 425 -14.39 6.12 13.38
N SER A 426 -13.11 5.71 13.48
CA SER A 426 -11.97 6.64 13.54
C SER A 426 -11.87 7.55 12.31
N LEU A 427 -12.31 7.05 11.15
CA LEU A 427 -12.36 7.77 9.88
C LEU A 427 -13.67 8.56 9.67
N GLY A 428 -14.64 8.44 10.56
CA GLY A 428 -15.96 9.07 10.46
C GLY A 428 -16.87 8.48 9.36
N VAL A 429 -16.56 7.26 8.89
CA VAL A 429 -17.39 6.47 7.96
C VAL A 429 -18.54 5.81 8.71
N VAL A 430 -18.24 5.20 9.86
CA VAL A 430 -19.21 4.58 10.77
C VAL A 430 -19.54 5.60 11.86
N LYS A 431 -20.82 5.66 12.22
CA LYS A 431 -21.32 6.57 13.24
C LYS A 431 -22.24 5.84 14.19
N ASN A 432 -22.00 6.04 15.48
CA ASN A 432 -22.72 5.37 16.54
C ASN A 432 -24.14 5.93 16.63
N PHE A 433 -25.09 5.09 17.04
CA PHE A 433 -26.47 5.49 17.26
C PHE A 433 -27.10 4.65 18.37
N GLU A 434 -28.17 5.17 18.96
CA GLU A 434 -28.87 4.49 20.04
C GLU A 434 -29.96 3.56 19.51
N ILE A 435 -30.12 2.42 20.18
CA ILE A 435 -31.22 1.49 19.95
C ILE A 435 -32.05 1.40 21.23
N LEU A 436 -33.35 1.69 21.10
CA LEU A 436 -34.33 1.56 22.18
C LEU A 436 -35.33 0.46 21.85
N ILE A 437 -35.39 -0.58 22.68
CA ILE A 437 -36.35 -1.68 22.56
C ILE A 437 -37.34 -1.59 23.72
N LYS A 438 -38.64 -1.51 23.40
CA LYS A 438 -39.73 -1.44 24.38
C LYS A 438 -40.44 -2.78 24.46
N ILE A 439 -40.60 -3.28 25.68
CA ILE A 439 -41.16 -4.60 25.98
C ILE A 439 -42.18 -4.49 27.13
N HIS A 440 -43.28 -5.20 27.05
CA HIS A 440 -44.28 -5.29 28.12
C HIS A 440 -44.43 -6.71 28.64
N GLU A 441 -44.11 -6.96 29.91
CA GLU A 441 -44.18 -8.28 30.52
C GLU A 441 -45.20 -8.37 31.65
N THR A 442 -45.58 -9.61 31.99
CA THR A 442 -46.22 -9.92 33.25
C THR A 442 -45.29 -10.83 34.05
N ILE A 443 -44.81 -10.32 35.18
CA ILE A 443 -43.91 -10.98 36.11
C ILE A 443 -44.72 -11.48 37.32
#